data_AF-A0A961K4T7-F1
#
_entry.id   AF-A0A961K4T7-F1
#
_cell.length_a   1.000
_cell.length_b   1.000
_cell.length_c   1.000
_cell.angle_alpha   90.00
_cell.angle_beta   90.00
_cell.angle_gamma   90.00
#
_symmetry.space_group_name_H-M   'P 1'
#
loop_
_entity.id
_entity.type
_entity.pdbx_description
1 polymer ?
#
loop_
_entity_poly.entity_id
_entity_poly.type
_entity_poly.pdbx_seq_one_letter_code
_entity_poly.pdbx_strand_id
1 'polypeptide(L)'
;MIFFQMRALYLNPGDELINVVLLDQLARRDTVVALTSGVPDWYMENVIRELGELASRVVFEPSAAGFFSKLAANAVKGRETWLYLSPGETTQPPELDGRDRLKSAILSGLQVLPDVHIGFVGQSTTRVSPSRERVLRKARKRGDVIAVRDADSCTYLQSRGISATRVPDLAFALDRVRGRRAKTVGLSFRSHGPGSDRLLKDRLHALLPQLRDAGMTAEVFWQADYDREFCEDLARDLDLPLAERRMDRSDRLTELRSLFSRMGFLLSNRLHVLLIGASRGSIPIALLSKEDEKIGPLFRDDGLDAACIRLDDPAMIERTIAVVRGAAEFDEQFARVFERNRRAICDHFDAMHGMPDPESRS
;
A
#
# COMPACT_ATOMS: atom_id res chain seq x y z
N MET A 1 -13.06 21.46 -1.87
CA MET A 1 -12.61 20.85 -3.15
C MET A 1 -11.31 20.12 -2.94
N ILE A 2 -11.17 18.92 -3.49
CA ILE A 2 -10.00 18.08 -3.27
C ILE A 2 -9.17 17.96 -4.55
N PHE A 3 -7.85 18.06 -4.40
CA PHE A 3 -6.86 17.86 -5.44
C PHE A 3 -5.99 16.67 -5.07
N PHE A 4 -5.78 15.75 -6.00
CA PHE A 4 -4.98 14.54 -5.78
C PHE A 4 -3.88 14.43 -6.83
N GLN A 5 -2.64 14.29 -6.40
CA GLN A 5 -1.52 14.00 -7.29
C GLN A 5 -1.35 12.49 -7.46
N MET A 6 -1.92 11.95 -8.54
CA MET A 6 -1.81 10.53 -8.85
C MET A 6 -0.45 10.22 -9.46
N ARG A 7 0.46 9.71 -8.65
CA ARG A 7 1.78 9.25 -9.07
C ARG A 7 2.08 7.93 -8.38
N ALA A 8 2.62 6.97 -9.11
CA ALA A 8 2.98 5.67 -8.57
C ALA A 8 4.18 5.09 -9.33
N LEU A 9 4.72 3.99 -8.81
CA LEU A 9 5.45 3.04 -9.62
C LEU A 9 4.40 2.26 -10.43
N TYR A 10 4.17 2.64 -11.69
CA TYR A 10 3.06 2.08 -12.46
C TYR A 10 3.13 0.55 -12.59
N LEU A 11 4.33 -0.04 -12.64
CA LEU A 11 4.53 -1.50 -12.67
C LEU A 11 4.40 -2.19 -11.30
N ASN A 12 3.80 -1.52 -10.31
CA ASN A 12 3.48 -2.06 -8.99
C ASN A 12 1.95 -1.96 -8.73
N PRO A 13 1.18 -3.04 -8.94
CA PRO A 13 -0.25 -3.12 -8.65
C PRO A 13 -0.61 -2.81 -7.19
N GLY A 14 0.33 -3.01 -6.25
CA GLY A 14 0.13 -2.63 -4.86
C GLY A 14 -0.04 -1.12 -4.70
N ASP A 15 0.82 -0.34 -5.38
CA ASP A 15 0.76 1.13 -5.36
C ASP A 15 -0.47 1.65 -6.12
N GLU A 16 -0.88 0.96 -7.18
CA GLU A 16 -2.14 1.24 -7.89
C GLU A 16 -3.35 1.08 -6.97
N LEU A 17 -3.45 -0.04 -6.25
CA LEU A 17 -4.59 -0.29 -5.36
C LEU A 17 -4.69 0.71 -4.21
N ILE A 18 -3.58 1.10 -3.57
CA ILE A 18 -3.64 2.12 -2.52
C ILE A 18 -3.97 3.52 -3.07
N ASN A 19 -3.58 3.83 -4.31
CA ASN A 19 -4.01 5.06 -4.98
C ASN A 19 -5.51 5.05 -5.25
N VAL A 20 -6.05 3.92 -5.74
CA VAL A 20 -7.49 3.73 -5.93
C VAL A 20 -8.22 3.89 -4.61
N VAL A 21 -7.75 3.26 -3.53
CA VAL A 21 -8.38 3.37 -2.21
C VAL A 21 -8.35 4.80 -1.70
N LEU A 22 -7.22 5.50 -1.81
CA LEU A 22 -7.17 6.92 -1.42
C LEU A 22 -8.18 7.74 -2.23
N LEU A 23 -8.20 7.54 -3.55
CA LEU A 23 -9.09 8.28 -4.44
C LEU A 23 -10.57 7.98 -4.18
N ASP A 24 -10.94 6.72 -3.89
CA ASP A 24 -12.27 6.32 -3.40
C ASP A 24 -12.64 7.09 -2.13
N GLN A 25 -11.75 7.10 -1.12
CA GLN A 25 -12.01 7.80 0.14
C GLN A 25 -12.21 9.31 -0.06
N LEU A 26 -11.43 9.93 -0.94
CA LEU A 26 -11.58 11.35 -1.25
C LEU A 26 -12.86 11.63 -2.06
N ALA A 27 -13.13 10.82 -3.09
CA ALA A 27 -14.27 10.97 -4.00
C ALA A 27 -15.63 10.73 -3.33
N ARG A 28 -15.69 9.95 -2.24
CA ARG A 28 -16.91 9.81 -1.42
C ARG A 28 -17.31 11.11 -0.72
N ARG A 29 -16.35 12.00 -0.46
CA ARG A 29 -16.56 13.19 0.38
C ARG A 29 -16.69 14.48 -0.43
N ASP A 30 -15.92 14.63 -1.50
CA ASP A 30 -15.99 15.81 -2.37
C ASP A 30 -15.60 15.45 -3.81
N THR A 31 -15.80 16.40 -4.73
CA THR A 31 -15.25 16.31 -6.08
C THR A 31 -13.72 16.37 -6.03
N VAL A 32 -13.07 15.42 -6.69
CA VAL A 32 -11.61 15.33 -6.75
C VAL A 32 -11.11 15.75 -8.13
N VAL A 33 -10.14 16.65 -8.18
CA VAL A 33 -9.34 16.86 -9.40
C VAL A 33 -8.08 16.01 -9.27
N ALA A 34 -7.89 15.03 -10.14
CA ALA A 34 -6.74 14.13 -10.10
C ALA A 34 -5.75 14.50 -11.21
N LEU A 35 -4.49 14.82 -10.87
CA LEU A 35 -3.43 15.05 -11.85
C LEU A 35 -3.01 13.72 -12.48
N THR A 36 -3.21 13.57 -13.79
CA THR A 36 -2.91 12.34 -14.55
C THR A 36 -1.75 12.50 -15.54
N SER A 37 -1.02 13.61 -15.48
CA SER A 37 0.14 13.88 -16.34
C SER A 37 1.18 12.74 -16.26
N GLY A 38 1.39 12.05 -17.38
CA GLY A 38 2.36 10.95 -17.49
C GLY A 38 1.92 9.66 -16.81
N VAL A 39 0.62 9.49 -16.55
CA VAL A 39 0.01 8.22 -16.15
C VAL A 39 -0.37 7.43 -17.41
N PRO A 40 0.02 6.16 -17.55
CA PRO A 40 -0.35 5.34 -18.71
C PRO A 40 -1.86 5.11 -18.83
N ASP A 41 -2.37 5.01 -20.06
CA ASP A 41 -3.81 4.81 -20.33
C ASP A 41 -4.35 3.54 -19.68
N TRP A 42 -3.62 2.42 -19.75
CA TRP A 42 -4.03 1.17 -19.11
C TRP A 42 -4.16 1.28 -17.58
N TYR A 43 -3.38 2.16 -16.94
CA TYR A 43 -3.46 2.43 -15.51
C TYR A 43 -4.70 3.25 -15.20
N MET A 44 -4.98 4.26 -16.04
CA MET A 44 -6.21 5.06 -15.94
C MET A 44 -7.46 4.19 -16.08
N GLU A 45 -7.47 3.27 -17.04
CA GLU A 45 -8.57 2.33 -17.24
C GLU A 45 -8.83 1.45 -16.01
N ASN A 46 -7.76 0.94 -15.37
CA ASN A 46 -7.88 0.22 -14.10
C ASN A 46 -8.47 1.12 -13.01
N VAL A 47 -7.91 2.30 -12.78
CA VAL A 47 -8.37 3.22 -11.74
C VAL A 47 -9.85 3.57 -11.91
N ILE A 48 -10.27 3.93 -13.14
CA ILE A 48 -11.66 4.26 -13.45
C ILE A 48 -12.57 3.06 -13.19
N ARG A 49 -12.16 1.85 -13.63
CA ARG A 49 -12.94 0.63 -13.40
C ARG A 49 -13.11 0.34 -11.92
N GLU A 50 -12.05 0.49 -11.13
CA GLU A 50 -12.08 0.21 -9.70
C GLU A 50 -12.86 1.23 -8.89
N LEU A 51 -12.90 2.49 -9.33
CA LEU A 51 -13.75 3.51 -8.71
C LEU A 51 -15.24 3.30 -9.00
N GLY A 52 -15.59 2.60 -10.08
CA GLY A 52 -16.98 2.40 -10.49
C GLY A 52 -17.72 3.74 -10.65
N GLU A 53 -18.86 3.89 -10.00
CA GLU A 53 -19.70 5.10 -10.08
C GLU A 53 -19.01 6.35 -9.52
N LEU A 54 -18.10 6.19 -8.55
CA LEU A 54 -17.33 7.30 -7.97
C LEU A 54 -16.39 7.96 -8.98
N ALA A 55 -16.07 7.30 -10.10
CA ALA A 55 -15.29 7.91 -11.17
C ALA A 55 -15.94 9.19 -11.71
N SER A 56 -17.27 9.31 -11.65
CA SER A 56 -18.01 10.52 -12.03
C SER A 56 -17.72 11.73 -11.14
N ARG A 57 -17.24 11.50 -9.91
CA ARG A 57 -16.82 12.55 -8.95
C ARG A 57 -15.34 12.90 -9.09
N VAL A 58 -14.63 12.31 -10.05
CA VAL A 58 -13.21 12.56 -10.30
C VAL A 58 -13.01 13.23 -11.65
N VAL A 59 -12.47 14.45 -11.62
CA VAL A 59 -12.02 15.17 -12.81
C VAL A 59 -10.56 14.84 -13.06
N PHE A 60 -10.30 13.99 -14.06
CA PHE A 60 -8.96 13.63 -14.49
C PHE A 60 -8.33 14.78 -15.32
N GLU A 61 -7.28 15.39 -14.78
CA GLU A 61 -6.59 16.54 -15.37
C GLU A 61 -5.22 16.11 -15.91
N PRO A 62 -5.03 16.02 -17.24
CA PRO A 62 -3.76 15.57 -17.82
C PRO A 62 -2.66 16.65 -17.77
N SER A 63 -2.99 17.92 -17.54
CA SER A 63 -2.02 19.02 -17.53
C SER A 63 -1.64 19.43 -16.11
N ALA A 64 -0.35 19.37 -15.78
CA ALA A 64 0.16 19.90 -14.51
C ALA A 64 -0.15 21.40 -14.34
N ALA A 65 -0.02 22.19 -15.41
CA ALA A 65 -0.37 23.61 -15.38
C ALA A 65 -1.87 23.83 -15.18
N GLY A 66 -2.72 23.02 -15.84
CA GLY A 66 -4.18 23.02 -15.64
C GLY A 66 -4.55 22.67 -14.20
N PHE A 67 -3.91 21.66 -13.64
CA PHE A 67 -4.12 21.22 -12.26
C PHE A 67 -3.77 22.31 -11.24
N PHE A 68 -2.56 22.87 -11.30
CA PHE A 68 -2.13 23.88 -10.34
C PHE A 68 -2.84 25.21 -10.52
N SER A 69 -3.24 25.58 -11.75
CA SER A 69 -4.06 26.78 -11.98
C SER A 69 -5.46 26.63 -11.40
N LYS A 70 -6.11 25.45 -11.55
CA LYS A 70 -7.39 25.14 -10.90
C LYS A 70 -7.28 25.16 -9.38
N LEU A 71 -6.20 24.61 -8.82
CA LEU A 71 -5.93 24.63 -7.38
C LEU A 71 -5.79 26.07 -6.88
N ALA A 72 -4.91 26.86 -7.49
CA ALA A 72 -4.69 28.24 -7.09
C ALA A 72 -5.95 29.10 -7.26
N ALA A 73 -6.70 28.92 -8.36
CA ALA A 73 -7.94 29.65 -8.60
C ALA A 73 -9.04 29.32 -7.58
N ASN A 74 -9.12 28.08 -7.07
CA ASN A 74 -10.05 27.76 -5.98
C ASN A 74 -9.61 28.39 -4.66
N ALA A 75 -8.33 28.31 -4.34
CA ALA A 75 -7.79 28.93 -3.13
C ALA A 75 -7.97 30.45 -3.12
N VAL A 76 -7.69 31.14 -4.23
CA VAL A 76 -7.88 32.60 -4.34
C VAL A 76 -9.35 33.03 -4.20
N LYS A 77 -10.30 32.12 -4.50
CA LYS A 77 -11.74 32.35 -4.29
C LYS A 77 -12.18 32.12 -2.84
N GLY A 78 -11.26 31.89 -1.91
CA GLY A 78 -11.57 31.63 -0.50
C GLY A 78 -12.22 30.26 -0.27
N ARG A 79 -12.03 29.31 -1.21
CA ARG A 79 -12.57 27.95 -1.05
C ARG A 79 -11.53 27.06 -0.41
N GLU A 80 -11.95 26.34 0.62
CA GLU A 80 -11.12 25.33 1.25
C GLU A 80 -10.67 24.28 0.22
N THR A 81 -9.35 24.19 0.06
CA THR A 81 -8.70 23.44 -1.00
C THR A 81 -7.66 22.50 -0.41
N TRP A 82 -7.86 21.20 -0.58
CA TRP A 82 -6.94 20.18 -0.08
C TRP A 82 -6.09 19.60 -1.21
N LEU A 83 -4.78 19.50 -1.03
CA LEU A 83 -3.86 18.79 -1.91
C LEU A 83 -3.35 17.52 -1.25
N TYR A 84 -3.80 16.37 -1.75
CA TYR A 84 -3.30 15.05 -1.37
C TYR A 84 -2.19 14.59 -2.30
N LEU A 85 -1.13 14.04 -1.70
CA LEU A 85 -0.04 13.39 -2.43
C LEU A 85 -0.24 11.87 -2.38
N SER A 86 0.31 11.17 -3.38
CA SER A 86 0.26 9.72 -3.44
C SER A 86 0.78 9.06 -2.14
N PRO A 87 0.08 8.05 -1.61
CA PRO A 87 0.52 7.24 -0.47
C PRO A 87 1.75 6.40 -0.83
N GLY A 88 2.28 5.69 0.17
CA GLY A 88 3.39 4.75 0.00
C GLY A 88 4.74 5.27 0.47
N GLU A 89 5.79 4.53 0.12
CA GLU A 89 7.14 4.81 0.59
C GLU A 89 7.74 6.02 -0.14
N THR A 90 8.24 6.98 0.64
CA THR A 90 8.78 8.24 0.09
C THR A 90 10.30 8.29 0.09
N THR A 91 10.96 7.21 0.52
CA THR A 91 12.40 7.05 0.51
C THR A 91 12.89 7.01 -0.94
N GLN A 92 13.28 8.18 -1.45
CA GLN A 92 13.99 8.24 -2.72
C GLN A 92 15.49 8.01 -2.47
N PRO A 93 16.20 7.33 -3.38
CA PRO A 93 17.65 7.29 -3.36
C PRO A 93 18.24 8.71 -3.29
N PRO A 94 19.38 8.91 -2.61
CA PRO A 94 20.04 10.22 -2.50
C PRO A 94 20.30 10.91 -3.85
N GLU A 95 20.44 10.14 -4.92
CA GLU A 95 20.70 10.59 -6.29
C GLU A 95 19.54 11.40 -6.92
N LEU A 96 18.33 11.38 -6.32
CA LEU A 96 17.16 12.11 -6.81
C LEU A 96 16.84 13.38 -6.00
N ASP A 97 17.77 13.86 -5.16
CA ASP A 97 17.58 15.03 -4.27
C ASP A 97 17.06 16.29 -4.99
N GLY A 98 17.46 16.51 -6.25
CA GLY A 98 16.97 17.63 -7.06
C GLY A 98 15.46 17.63 -7.29
N ARG A 99 14.84 16.45 -7.47
CA ARG A 99 13.39 16.33 -7.65
C ARG A 99 12.65 16.56 -6.33
N ASP A 100 13.20 16.10 -5.21
CA ASP A 100 12.61 16.34 -3.89
C ASP A 100 12.68 17.82 -3.49
N ARG A 101 13.77 18.52 -3.84
CA ARG A 101 13.89 19.97 -3.68
C ARG A 101 12.86 20.73 -4.50
N LEU A 102 12.68 20.37 -5.79
CA LEU A 102 11.67 21.01 -6.64
C LEU A 102 10.26 20.79 -6.10
N LYS A 103 9.92 19.55 -5.71
CA LYS A 103 8.64 19.25 -5.07
C LYS A 103 8.45 20.04 -3.78
N SER A 104 9.46 20.08 -2.92
CA SER A 104 9.43 20.84 -1.67
C SER A 104 9.24 22.35 -1.91
N ALA A 105 9.85 22.89 -2.97
CA ALA A 105 9.67 24.29 -3.36
C ALA A 105 8.24 24.57 -3.83
N ILE A 106 7.67 23.70 -4.68
CA ILE A 106 6.26 23.80 -5.11
C ILE A 106 5.33 23.76 -3.90
N LEU A 107 5.49 22.77 -3.02
CA LEU A 107 4.66 22.65 -1.81
C LEU A 107 4.82 23.87 -0.89
N SER A 108 6.05 24.36 -0.70
CA SER A 108 6.32 25.56 0.12
C SER A 108 5.61 26.80 -0.45
N GLY A 109 5.59 26.94 -1.77
CA GLY A 109 4.88 28.01 -2.49
C GLY A 109 3.37 27.90 -2.34
N LEU A 110 2.81 26.70 -2.46
CA LEU A 110 1.38 26.45 -2.24
C LEU A 110 0.95 26.79 -0.79
N GLN A 111 1.79 26.51 0.19
CA GLN A 111 1.56 26.87 1.60
C GLN A 111 1.62 28.39 1.88
N VAL A 112 1.80 29.25 0.87
CA VAL A 112 1.60 30.71 1.00
C VAL A 112 0.13 31.07 0.86
N LEU A 113 -0.66 30.26 0.15
CA LEU A 113 -2.10 30.47 -0.03
C LEU A 113 -2.84 30.05 1.25
N PRO A 114 -3.67 30.91 1.88
CA PRO A 114 -4.27 30.64 3.18
C PRO A 114 -5.22 29.45 3.18
N ASP A 115 -6.01 29.26 2.11
CA ASP A 115 -7.05 28.21 2.03
C ASP A 115 -6.54 26.90 1.39
N VAL A 116 -5.22 26.76 1.21
CA VAL A 116 -4.60 25.51 0.75
C VAL A 116 -4.07 24.72 1.94
N HIS A 117 -4.57 23.49 2.04
CA HIS A 117 -4.13 22.47 2.97
C HIS A 117 -3.45 21.33 2.24
N ILE A 118 -2.47 20.69 2.89
CA ILE A 118 -1.77 19.54 2.34
C ILE A 118 -2.11 18.29 3.16
N GLY A 119 -2.52 17.23 2.47
CA GLY A 119 -2.79 15.92 3.07
C GLY A 119 -1.70 14.92 2.71
N PHE A 120 -0.99 14.41 3.72
CA PHE A 120 -0.15 13.22 3.61
C PHE A 120 -0.88 12.07 4.32
N VAL A 121 -1.20 10.98 3.62
CA VAL A 121 -1.87 9.82 4.22
C VAL A 121 -1.20 8.53 3.75
N GLY A 122 -1.02 7.58 4.65
CA GLY A 122 -0.50 6.24 4.31
C GLY A 122 0.98 6.22 3.91
N GLN A 123 1.74 7.25 4.29
CA GLN A 123 3.19 7.28 4.03
C GLN A 123 3.94 6.53 5.13
N SER A 124 5.01 5.85 4.74
CA SER A 124 6.03 5.32 5.66
C SER A 124 7.32 6.09 5.42
N THR A 125 7.94 6.53 6.51
CA THR A 125 9.02 7.50 6.49
C THR A 125 10.05 7.18 7.57
N THR A 126 11.19 6.66 7.15
CA THR A 126 12.37 6.46 8.01
C THR A 126 13.39 7.58 7.87
N ARG A 127 13.32 8.36 6.78
CA ARG A 127 14.21 9.48 6.52
C ARG A 127 13.50 10.58 5.74
N VAL A 128 13.68 11.83 6.20
CA VAL A 128 13.16 13.04 5.54
C VAL A 128 14.32 13.98 5.23
N SER A 129 14.30 14.60 4.05
CA SER A 129 15.26 15.64 3.67
C SER A 129 15.02 16.92 4.49
N PRO A 130 16.05 17.74 4.77
CA PRO A 130 15.86 19.00 5.50
C PRO A 130 14.88 20.00 4.84
N SER A 131 14.71 19.93 3.51
CA SER A 131 13.72 20.73 2.79
C SER A 131 12.30 20.22 3.05
N ARG A 132 12.09 18.91 2.99
CA ARG A 132 10.78 18.32 3.24
C ARG A 132 10.38 18.44 4.72
N GLU A 133 11.33 18.35 5.64
CA GLU A 133 11.10 18.60 7.08
C GLU A 133 10.54 20.00 7.31
N ARG A 134 11.05 21.02 6.61
CA ARG A 134 10.52 22.39 6.66
C ARG A 134 9.09 22.48 6.14
N VAL A 135 8.79 21.82 5.01
CA VAL A 135 7.44 21.75 4.45
C VAL A 135 6.47 21.11 5.44
N LEU A 136 6.83 19.98 6.04
CA LEU A 136 6.01 19.26 7.02
C LEU A 136 5.78 20.08 8.30
N ARG A 137 6.81 20.76 8.81
CA ARG A 137 6.64 21.67 9.97
C ARG A 137 5.70 22.83 9.66
N LYS A 138 5.85 23.45 8.48
CA LYS A 138 4.95 24.53 8.04
C LYS A 138 3.53 24.02 7.84
N ALA A 139 3.39 22.83 7.26
CA ALA A 139 2.11 22.15 7.07
C ALA A 139 1.41 22.01 8.42
N ARG A 140 2.09 21.42 9.39
CA ARG A 140 1.51 21.17 10.71
C ARG A 140 1.06 22.45 11.42
N LYS A 141 1.84 23.53 11.33
CA LYS A 141 1.47 24.85 11.89
C LYS A 141 0.20 25.44 11.28
N ARG A 142 -0.17 25.01 10.07
CA ARG A 142 -1.36 25.46 9.34
C ARG A 142 -2.57 24.54 9.53
N GLY A 143 -2.46 23.51 10.38
CA GLY A 143 -3.51 22.52 10.57
C GLY A 143 -3.57 21.44 9.49
N ASP A 144 -2.58 21.39 8.58
CA ASP A 144 -2.48 20.34 7.57
C ASP A 144 -2.35 18.95 8.20
N VAL A 145 -2.70 17.93 7.41
CA VAL A 145 -2.75 16.54 7.87
C VAL A 145 -1.48 15.82 7.49
N ILE A 146 -0.84 15.24 8.50
CA ILE A 146 0.30 14.35 8.35
C ILE A 146 -0.08 13.03 9.01
N ALA A 147 -0.51 12.08 8.20
CA ALA A 147 -0.90 10.75 8.60
C ALA A 147 0.07 9.70 8.03
N VAL A 148 0.67 8.90 8.92
CA VAL A 148 1.64 7.86 8.58
C VAL A 148 1.14 6.49 9.00
N ARG A 149 1.61 5.43 8.34
CA ARG A 149 1.03 4.09 8.51
C ARG A 149 1.58 3.24 9.65
N ASP A 150 2.74 3.58 10.16
CA ASP A 150 3.47 2.80 11.16
C ASP A 150 3.94 3.67 12.34
N ALA A 151 4.06 3.05 13.52
CA ALA A 151 4.45 3.74 14.75
C ALA A 151 5.89 4.29 14.68
N ASP A 152 6.77 3.63 13.92
CA ASP A 152 8.15 4.06 13.75
C ASP A 152 8.22 5.41 13.00
N SER A 153 7.43 5.57 11.94
CA SER A 153 7.31 6.84 11.21
C SER A 153 6.74 7.95 12.08
N CYS A 154 5.75 7.64 12.94
CA CYS A 154 5.21 8.59 13.91
C CYS A 154 6.30 9.05 14.87
N THR A 155 7.02 8.11 15.47
CA THR A 155 8.11 8.37 16.42
C THR A 155 9.23 9.18 15.78
N TYR A 156 9.62 8.81 14.56
CA TYR A 156 10.62 9.52 13.77
C TYR A 156 10.23 10.98 13.54
N LEU A 157 9.01 11.23 13.04
CA LEU A 157 8.53 12.61 12.79
C LEU A 157 8.41 13.41 14.10
N GLN A 158 7.94 12.78 15.17
CA GLN A 158 7.83 13.42 16.49
C GLN A 158 9.20 13.83 17.04
N SER A 159 10.23 13.00 16.86
CA SER A 159 11.63 13.33 17.23
C SER A 159 12.16 14.58 16.49
N ARG A 160 11.53 14.95 15.37
CA ARG A 160 11.84 16.16 14.57
C ARG A 160 10.89 17.32 14.87
N GLY A 161 10.05 17.21 15.90
CA GLY A 161 9.04 18.23 16.24
C GLY A 161 7.91 18.33 15.23
N ILE A 162 7.65 17.26 14.47
CA ILE A 162 6.53 17.17 13.52
C ILE A 162 5.50 16.22 14.13
N SER A 163 4.35 16.75 14.54
CA SER A 163 3.23 15.93 14.98
C SER A 163 2.61 15.23 13.76
N ALA A 164 2.47 13.91 13.86
CA ALA A 164 1.83 13.06 12.85
C ALA A 164 0.87 12.10 13.54
N THR A 165 -0.23 11.79 12.87
CA THR A 165 -1.22 10.82 13.34
C THR A 165 -0.95 9.46 12.70
N ARG A 166 -1.03 8.38 13.47
CA ARG A 166 -0.99 7.04 12.89
C ARG A 166 -2.36 6.71 12.29
N VAL A 167 -2.38 6.32 11.02
CA VAL A 167 -3.57 5.81 10.31
C VAL A 167 -3.18 4.48 9.67
N PRO A 168 -3.97 3.41 9.78
CA PRO A 168 -3.60 2.12 9.19
C PRO A 168 -3.28 2.20 7.69
N ASP A 169 -2.51 1.24 7.18
CA ASP A 169 -2.24 1.17 5.75
C ASP A 169 -3.54 1.13 4.93
N LEU A 170 -3.58 1.91 3.85
CA LEU A 170 -4.79 2.05 3.03
C LEU A 170 -5.27 0.71 2.45
N ALA A 171 -4.41 -0.29 2.29
CA ALA A 171 -4.83 -1.62 1.85
C ALA A 171 -5.84 -2.29 2.82
N PHE A 172 -5.92 -1.87 4.09
CA PHE A 172 -6.97 -2.34 5.00
C PHE A 172 -8.37 -1.82 4.66
N ALA A 173 -8.49 -0.77 3.84
CA ALA A 173 -9.79 -0.29 3.40
C ALA A 173 -10.38 -1.10 2.23
N LEU A 174 -9.61 -2.06 1.67
CA LEU A 174 -10.12 -2.99 0.67
C LEU A 174 -11.18 -3.89 1.29
N ASP A 175 -12.25 -4.16 0.53
CA ASP A 175 -13.25 -5.13 0.94
C ASP A 175 -12.61 -6.48 1.23
N ARG A 176 -12.99 -7.08 2.36
CA ARG A 176 -12.50 -8.39 2.71
C ARG A 176 -13.51 -9.45 2.36
N VAL A 177 -13.09 -10.42 1.54
CA VAL A 177 -13.85 -11.64 1.30
C VAL A 177 -13.41 -12.70 2.30
N ARG A 178 -14.36 -13.47 2.84
CA ARG A 178 -14.04 -14.60 3.72
C ARG A 178 -13.23 -15.65 2.95
N GLY A 179 -12.17 -16.15 3.58
CA GLY A 179 -11.30 -17.15 2.99
C GLY A 179 -12.03 -18.41 2.55
N ARG A 180 -11.75 -18.85 1.32
CA ARG A 180 -12.01 -20.23 0.92
C ARG A 180 -10.88 -21.09 1.48
N ARG A 181 -11.18 -22.31 1.94
CA ARG A 181 -10.18 -23.30 2.37
C ARG A 181 -9.43 -23.89 1.18
N ALA A 182 -8.86 -23.03 0.34
CA ALA A 182 -8.00 -23.42 -0.75
C ALA A 182 -6.72 -24.06 -0.19
N LYS A 183 -6.22 -25.08 -0.90
CA LYS A 183 -5.00 -25.81 -0.53
C LYS A 183 -3.75 -25.26 -1.23
N THR A 184 -3.87 -24.09 -1.86
CA THR A 184 -2.77 -23.49 -2.62
C THR A 184 -2.06 -22.42 -1.79
N VAL A 185 -0.73 -22.51 -1.78
CA VAL A 185 0.19 -21.57 -1.15
C VAL A 185 0.83 -20.73 -2.24
N GLY A 186 0.52 -19.44 -2.29
CA GLY A 186 1.18 -18.53 -3.22
C GLY A 186 2.49 -18.01 -2.62
N LEU A 187 3.55 -18.03 -3.42
CA LEU A 187 4.88 -17.53 -3.07
C LEU A 187 5.20 -16.30 -3.91
N SER A 188 5.54 -15.17 -3.27
CA SER A 188 5.96 -13.97 -3.99
C SER A 188 6.91 -13.14 -3.16
N PHE A 189 8.12 -12.89 -3.67
CA PHE A 189 9.19 -12.32 -2.87
C PHE A 189 9.97 -11.25 -3.64
N ARG A 190 10.49 -10.29 -2.87
CA ARG A 190 11.49 -9.32 -3.28
C ARG A 190 12.87 -9.91 -3.03
N SER A 191 13.77 -9.80 -4.02
CA SER A 191 15.20 -10.03 -3.81
C SER A 191 15.82 -8.93 -2.94
N HIS A 192 16.63 -9.34 -1.97
CA HIS A 192 17.47 -8.45 -1.15
C HIS A 192 18.96 -8.69 -1.38
N GLY A 193 19.27 -9.43 -2.45
CA GLY A 193 20.63 -9.78 -2.85
C GLY A 193 21.05 -11.18 -2.40
N PRO A 194 22.22 -11.66 -2.87
CA PRO A 194 22.54 -13.09 -2.90
C PRO A 194 22.48 -13.81 -1.55
N GLY A 195 22.88 -13.13 -0.45
CA GLY A 195 22.90 -13.73 0.88
C GLY A 195 21.50 -14.01 1.43
N SER A 196 20.63 -13.00 1.45
CA SER A 196 19.25 -13.12 1.93
C SER A 196 18.42 -14.01 1.00
N ASP A 197 18.65 -13.91 -0.31
CA ASP A 197 17.98 -14.73 -1.33
C ASP A 197 18.31 -16.21 -1.17
N ARG A 198 19.59 -16.55 -0.93
CA ARG A 198 20.01 -17.93 -0.64
C ARG A 198 19.36 -18.46 0.63
N LEU A 199 19.38 -17.69 1.72
CA LEU A 199 18.73 -18.09 2.97
C LEU A 199 17.23 -18.36 2.76
N LEU A 200 16.53 -17.48 2.03
CA LEU A 200 15.12 -17.67 1.70
C LEU A 200 14.90 -18.98 0.94
N LYS A 201 15.68 -19.25 -0.11
CA LYS A 201 15.59 -20.49 -0.88
C LYS A 201 15.83 -21.73 -0.02
N ASP A 202 16.91 -21.76 0.75
CA ASP A 202 17.26 -22.88 1.63
C ASP A 202 16.11 -23.17 2.62
N ARG A 203 15.51 -22.12 3.15
CA ARG A 203 14.36 -22.21 4.05
C ARG A 203 13.08 -22.70 3.36
N LEU A 204 12.82 -22.29 2.13
CA LEU A 204 11.68 -22.75 1.34
C LEU A 204 11.84 -24.22 0.93
N HIS A 205 13.03 -24.66 0.53
CA HIS A 205 13.34 -26.07 0.27
C HIS A 205 13.01 -26.97 1.46
N ALA A 206 13.29 -26.52 2.68
CA ALA A 206 12.97 -27.25 3.89
C ALA A 206 11.47 -27.20 4.27
N LEU A 207 10.79 -26.09 3.96
CA LEU A 207 9.38 -25.88 4.31
C LEU A 207 8.41 -26.59 3.35
N LEU A 208 8.70 -26.61 2.05
CA LEU A 208 7.79 -27.13 1.02
C LEU A 208 7.37 -28.61 1.23
N PRO A 209 8.26 -29.53 1.64
CA PRO A 209 7.85 -30.90 1.99
C PRO A 209 6.82 -30.93 3.12
N GLN A 210 7.00 -30.10 4.16
CA GLN A 210 6.07 -30.03 5.29
C GLN A 210 4.69 -29.48 4.88
N LEU A 211 4.67 -28.50 3.96
CA LEU A 211 3.42 -28.00 3.38
C LEU A 211 2.72 -29.07 2.53
N ARG A 212 3.49 -29.84 1.76
CA ARG A 212 2.97 -30.96 0.96
C ARG A 212 2.38 -32.06 1.84
N ASP A 213 3.04 -32.40 2.94
CA ASP A 213 2.55 -33.37 3.94
C ASP A 213 1.27 -32.87 4.62
N ALA A 214 1.10 -31.55 4.76
CA ALA A 214 -0.15 -30.91 5.19
C ALA A 214 -1.23 -30.84 4.09
N GLY A 215 -0.98 -31.45 2.91
CA GLY A 215 -1.91 -31.51 1.79
C GLY A 215 -1.98 -30.23 0.96
N MET A 216 -0.95 -29.38 1.02
CA MET A 216 -0.88 -28.12 0.27
C MET A 216 -0.11 -28.28 -1.04
N THR A 217 -0.44 -27.43 -2.01
CA THR A 217 0.31 -27.21 -3.26
C THR A 217 0.87 -25.80 -3.26
N ALA A 218 2.04 -25.57 -3.86
CA ALA A 218 2.62 -24.23 -3.95
C ALA A 218 2.70 -23.75 -5.40
N GLU A 219 2.59 -22.44 -5.60
CA GLU A 219 2.87 -21.77 -6.88
C GLU A 219 3.58 -20.45 -6.64
N VAL A 220 4.45 -20.06 -7.57
CA VAL A 220 5.21 -18.82 -7.51
C VAL A 220 4.56 -17.77 -8.42
N PHE A 221 4.59 -16.51 -8.00
CA PHE A 221 4.16 -15.37 -8.81
C PHE A 221 4.90 -14.10 -8.37
N TRP A 222 4.79 -13.04 -9.16
CA TRP A 222 5.30 -11.71 -8.79
C TRP A 222 4.16 -10.68 -8.80
N GLN A 223 4.28 -9.69 -7.90
CA GLN A 223 3.38 -8.55 -7.87
C GLN A 223 3.94 -7.38 -8.69
N ALA A 224 5.23 -7.09 -8.55
CA ALA A 224 5.85 -5.99 -9.26
C ALA A 224 6.87 -6.49 -10.27
N ASP A 225 6.97 -5.81 -11.41
CA ASP A 225 7.75 -6.30 -12.56
C ASP A 225 9.24 -6.48 -12.23
N TYR A 226 9.80 -5.64 -11.35
CA TYR A 226 11.18 -5.75 -10.88
C TYR A 226 11.45 -6.96 -9.98
N ASP A 227 10.43 -7.71 -9.55
CA ASP A 227 10.59 -8.98 -8.80
C ASP A 227 10.54 -10.21 -9.70
N ARG A 228 10.23 -10.01 -10.99
CA ARG A 228 9.96 -11.08 -11.94
C ARG A 228 11.13 -12.04 -12.07
N GLU A 229 12.33 -11.53 -12.32
CA GLU A 229 13.54 -12.34 -12.51
C GLU A 229 13.81 -13.23 -11.29
N PHE A 230 13.70 -12.67 -10.09
CA PHE A 230 13.88 -13.42 -8.85
C PHE A 230 12.82 -14.50 -8.66
N CYS A 231 11.55 -14.19 -8.94
CA CYS A 231 10.46 -15.16 -8.80
C CYS A 231 10.52 -16.26 -9.87
N GLU A 232 10.94 -15.95 -11.11
CA GLU A 232 11.19 -16.96 -12.16
C GLU A 232 12.33 -17.90 -11.76
N ASP A 233 13.41 -17.36 -11.22
CA ASP A 233 14.53 -18.14 -10.70
C ASP A 233 14.12 -19.00 -9.49
N LEU A 234 13.33 -18.44 -8.58
CA LEU A 234 12.79 -19.15 -7.43
C LEU A 234 11.87 -20.32 -7.84
N ALA A 235 11.00 -20.11 -8.84
CA ALA A 235 10.11 -21.16 -9.35
C ALA A 235 10.91 -22.33 -9.95
N ARG A 236 11.96 -22.01 -10.71
CA ARG A 236 12.86 -23.02 -11.29
C ARG A 236 13.63 -23.78 -10.22
N ASP A 237 14.17 -23.08 -9.23
CA ASP A 237 14.95 -23.65 -8.13
C ASP A 237 14.14 -24.62 -7.27
N LEU A 238 12.86 -24.29 -7.02
CA LEU A 238 11.96 -25.07 -6.18
C LEU A 238 11.11 -26.10 -6.95
N ASP A 239 11.27 -26.19 -8.27
CA ASP A 239 10.43 -27.00 -9.19
C ASP A 239 8.92 -26.76 -8.97
N LEU A 240 8.53 -25.47 -8.99
CA LEU A 240 7.16 -25.03 -8.77
C LEU A 240 6.55 -24.39 -10.02
N PRO A 241 5.22 -24.50 -10.19
CA PRO A 241 4.54 -23.77 -11.25
C PRO A 241 4.68 -22.26 -11.04
N LEU A 242 4.89 -21.54 -12.15
CA LEU A 242 4.92 -20.08 -12.20
C LEU A 242 3.58 -19.56 -12.75
N ALA A 243 2.86 -18.76 -11.97
CA ALA A 243 1.67 -18.06 -12.46
C ALA A 243 2.11 -16.79 -13.20
N GLU A 244 2.35 -16.93 -14.51
CA GLU A 244 2.75 -15.81 -15.38
C GLU A 244 1.71 -14.71 -15.45
N ARG A 245 2.17 -13.45 -15.44
CA ARG A 245 1.29 -12.28 -15.49
C ARG A 245 1.90 -11.14 -16.27
N ARG A 246 1.03 -10.39 -16.94
CA ARG A 246 1.40 -9.14 -17.62
C ARG A 246 1.03 -7.95 -16.74
N MET A 247 2.00 -7.08 -16.47
CA MET A 247 1.81 -5.92 -15.59
C MET A 247 1.28 -4.69 -16.32
N ASP A 248 1.28 -4.67 -17.65
CA ASP A 248 1.01 -3.52 -18.51
C ASP A 248 -0.38 -3.58 -19.17
N ARG A 249 -1.40 -4.00 -18.41
CA ARG A 249 -2.77 -4.19 -18.94
C ARG A 249 -3.85 -3.62 -18.04
N SER A 250 -4.98 -3.30 -18.66
CA SER A 250 -6.15 -2.71 -18.00
C SER A 250 -7.07 -3.72 -17.32
N ASP A 251 -6.68 -4.97 -17.14
CA ASP A 251 -7.40 -6.00 -16.35
C ASP A 251 -6.55 -6.59 -15.22
N ARG A 252 -5.32 -6.12 -15.05
CA ARG A 252 -4.33 -6.73 -14.16
C ARG A 252 -4.76 -6.79 -12.69
N LEU A 253 -5.59 -5.85 -12.22
CA LEU A 253 -6.13 -5.85 -10.85
C LEU A 253 -7.20 -6.92 -10.67
N THR A 254 -8.03 -7.14 -11.69
CA THR A 254 -9.00 -8.23 -11.70
C THR A 254 -8.29 -9.59 -11.69
N GLU A 255 -7.24 -9.74 -12.50
CA GLU A 255 -6.41 -10.95 -12.50
C GLU A 255 -5.69 -11.16 -11.17
N LEU A 256 -5.15 -10.10 -10.56
CA LEU A 256 -4.51 -10.17 -9.25
C LEU A 256 -5.48 -10.69 -8.19
N ARG A 257 -6.71 -10.17 -8.19
CA ARG A 257 -7.75 -10.61 -7.25
C ARG A 257 -8.17 -12.05 -7.50
N SER A 258 -8.30 -12.46 -8.76
CA SER A 258 -8.59 -13.85 -9.14
C SER A 258 -7.48 -14.77 -8.64
N LEU A 259 -6.21 -14.41 -8.84
CA LEU A 259 -5.06 -15.14 -8.34
C LEU A 259 -5.07 -15.27 -6.82
N PHE A 260 -5.29 -14.18 -6.08
CA PHE A 260 -5.33 -14.28 -4.61
C PHE A 260 -6.54 -15.06 -4.10
N SER A 261 -7.68 -14.97 -4.77
CA SER A 261 -8.90 -15.69 -4.34
C SER A 261 -8.79 -17.22 -4.42
N ARG A 262 -7.80 -17.76 -5.16
CA ARG A 262 -7.47 -19.19 -5.20
C ARG A 262 -6.38 -19.61 -4.23
N MET A 263 -5.73 -18.67 -3.53
CA MET A 263 -4.70 -18.98 -2.53
C MET A 263 -5.32 -19.11 -1.14
N GLY A 264 -5.07 -20.23 -0.48
CA GLY A 264 -5.38 -20.40 0.94
C GLY A 264 -4.38 -19.64 1.82
N PHE A 265 -3.10 -19.65 1.43
CA PHE A 265 -2.01 -18.98 2.14
C PHE A 265 -1.13 -18.19 1.18
N LEU A 266 -0.52 -17.12 1.68
CA LEU A 266 0.44 -16.32 0.92
C LEU A 266 1.70 -16.11 1.74
N LEU A 267 2.83 -16.61 1.24
CA LEU A 267 4.14 -16.40 1.86
C LEU A 267 4.87 -15.34 1.06
N SER A 268 5.23 -14.24 1.73
CA SER A 268 5.83 -13.09 1.06
C SER A 268 6.60 -12.19 2.02
N ASN A 269 7.54 -11.41 1.47
CA ASN A 269 8.16 -10.25 2.11
C ASN A 269 7.70 -8.92 1.48
N ARG A 270 6.54 -8.90 0.79
CA ARG A 270 5.94 -7.67 0.27
C ARG A 270 4.64 -7.35 0.98
N LEU A 271 4.62 -6.20 1.66
CA LEU A 271 3.46 -5.73 2.42
C LEU A 271 2.16 -5.78 1.61
N HIS A 272 2.14 -5.22 0.40
CA HIS A 272 0.92 -5.17 -0.39
C HIS A 272 0.52 -6.54 -0.97
N VAL A 273 1.45 -7.48 -1.19
CA VAL A 273 1.06 -8.88 -1.50
C VAL A 273 0.26 -9.45 -0.33
N LEU A 274 0.80 -9.31 0.89
CA LEU A 274 0.20 -9.86 2.10
C LEU A 274 -1.18 -9.25 2.38
N LEU A 275 -1.30 -7.92 2.36
CA LEU A 275 -2.56 -7.24 2.68
C LEU A 275 -3.61 -7.40 1.58
N ILE A 276 -3.25 -7.27 0.30
CA ILE A 276 -4.23 -7.46 -0.78
C ILE A 276 -4.69 -8.91 -0.82
N GLY A 277 -3.77 -9.86 -0.61
CA GLY A 277 -4.09 -11.26 -0.45
C GLY A 277 -5.07 -11.55 0.68
N ALA A 278 -4.81 -10.96 1.85
CA ALA A 278 -5.71 -11.06 3.00
C ALA A 278 -7.11 -10.49 2.73
N SER A 279 -7.22 -9.40 1.97
CA SER A 279 -8.50 -8.85 1.52
C SER A 279 -9.27 -9.83 0.61
N ARG A 280 -8.58 -10.76 -0.05
CA ARG A 280 -9.18 -11.78 -0.92
C ARG A 280 -9.35 -13.13 -0.23
N GLY A 281 -9.13 -13.18 1.08
CA GLY A 281 -9.39 -14.35 1.91
C GLY A 281 -8.21 -15.33 2.04
N SER A 282 -7.04 -14.99 1.50
CA SER A 282 -5.82 -15.75 1.81
C SER A 282 -5.33 -15.42 3.22
N ILE A 283 -4.65 -16.36 3.87
CA ILE A 283 -3.97 -16.11 5.14
C ILE A 283 -2.52 -15.71 4.84
N PRO A 284 -2.13 -14.45 5.06
CA PRO A 284 -0.76 -14.04 4.79
C PRO A 284 0.19 -14.53 5.89
N ILE A 285 1.37 -14.97 5.49
CA ILE A 285 2.50 -15.34 6.33
C ILE A 285 3.69 -14.52 5.85
N ALA A 286 4.06 -13.51 6.64
CA ALA A 286 5.17 -12.64 6.31
C ALA A 286 6.48 -13.36 6.64
N LEU A 287 7.25 -13.77 5.62
CA LEU A 287 8.58 -14.38 5.82
C LEU A 287 9.63 -13.31 5.61
N LEU A 288 10.25 -12.87 6.70
CA LEU A 288 11.02 -11.62 6.74
C LEU A 288 12.52 -11.87 6.96
N SER A 289 13.35 -11.24 6.14
CA SER A 289 14.80 -11.11 6.38
C SER A 289 15.10 -9.85 7.22
N LYS A 290 16.38 -9.59 7.53
CA LYS A 290 16.77 -8.35 8.21
C LYS A 290 16.48 -7.10 7.38
N GLU A 291 16.35 -7.22 6.06
CA GLU A 291 16.09 -6.09 5.17
C GLU A 291 14.60 -5.70 5.11
N ASP A 292 13.71 -6.52 5.68
CA ASP A 292 12.26 -6.31 5.69
C ASP A 292 11.74 -5.60 6.96
N GLU A 293 12.57 -4.78 7.59
CA GLU A 293 12.29 -4.17 8.91
C GLU A 293 10.99 -3.35 8.95
N LYS A 294 10.45 -2.92 7.80
CA LYS A 294 9.21 -2.14 7.73
C LYS A 294 7.92 -2.96 7.86
N ILE A 295 7.95 -4.27 7.60
CA ILE A 295 6.73 -5.10 7.60
C ILE A 295 6.40 -5.57 9.01
N GLY A 296 7.43 -6.00 9.75
CA GLY A 296 7.28 -6.52 11.11
C GLY A 296 6.58 -5.55 12.07
N PRO A 297 7.07 -4.31 12.23
CA PRO A 297 6.44 -3.29 13.07
C PRO A 297 4.99 -3.01 12.67
N LEU A 298 4.68 -2.90 11.38
CA LEU A 298 3.31 -2.69 10.92
C LEU A 298 2.38 -3.83 11.33
N PHE A 299 2.78 -5.08 11.12
CA PHE A 299 1.98 -6.24 11.55
C PHE A 299 1.85 -6.28 13.07
N ARG A 300 2.92 -5.99 13.81
CA ARG A 300 2.89 -5.95 15.28
C ARG A 300 1.95 -4.87 15.81
N ASP A 301 2.01 -3.67 15.24
CA ASP A 301 1.15 -2.53 15.59
C ASP A 301 -0.34 -2.84 15.38
N ASP A 302 -0.64 -3.79 14.50
CA ASP A 302 -1.99 -4.26 14.21
C ASP A 302 -2.38 -5.55 14.93
N GLY A 303 -1.48 -6.14 15.71
CA GLY A 303 -1.70 -7.37 16.46
C GLY A 303 -1.62 -8.64 15.61
N LEU A 304 -0.84 -8.62 14.53
CA LEU A 304 -0.63 -9.70 13.56
C LEU A 304 0.78 -10.33 13.65
N ASP A 305 1.51 -10.08 14.74
CA ASP A 305 2.91 -10.52 14.94
C ASP A 305 3.09 -12.05 14.78
N ALA A 306 2.08 -12.84 15.15
CA ALA A 306 2.12 -14.30 14.99
C ALA A 306 2.24 -14.76 13.52
N ALA A 307 1.78 -13.94 12.57
CA ALA A 307 1.93 -14.17 11.13
C ALA A 307 3.25 -13.63 10.57
N CYS A 308 4.07 -12.96 11.38
CA CYS A 308 5.42 -12.52 11.02
C CYS A 308 6.47 -13.52 11.50
N ILE A 309 7.13 -14.16 10.55
CA ILE A 309 8.11 -15.20 10.81
C ILE A 309 9.44 -14.79 10.20
N ARG A 310 10.46 -14.78 11.03
CA ARG A 310 11.83 -14.43 10.70
C ARG A 310 12.51 -15.59 9.96
N LEU A 311 13.20 -15.33 8.85
CA LEU A 311 13.93 -16.37 8.11
C LEU A 311 15.11 -16.97 8.92
N ASP A 312 15.68 -16.19 9.83
CA ASP A 312 16.76 -16.62 10.72
C ASP A 312 16.26 -17.33 12.00
N ASP A 313 14.95 -17.42 12.22
CA ASP A 313 14.36 -18.16 13.34
C ASP A 313 14.50 -19.68 13.12
N PRO A 314 15.15 -20.43 14.05
CA PRO A 314 15.22 -21.88 13.97
C PRO A 314 13.84 -22.56 13.95
N ALA A 315 12.82 -21.94 14.55
CA ALA A 315 11.44 -22.43 14.59
C ALA A 315 10.59 -21.95 13.40
N MET A 316 11.18 -21.32 12.38
CA MET A 316 10.44 -20.75 11.23
C MET A 316 9.46 -21.76 10.61
N ILE A 317 9.92 -23.00 10.37
CA ILE A 317 9.10 -24.05 9.74
C ILE A 317 7.94 -24.46 10.65
N GLU A 318 8.23 -24.74 11.93
CA GLU A 318 7.21 -25.12 12.91
C GLU A 318 6.14 -24.04 13.05
N ARG A 319 6.56 -22.78 13.17
CA ARG A 319 5.65 -21.62 13.26
C ARG A 319 4.82 -21.47 12.00
N THR A 320 5.40 -21.65 10.82
CA THR A 320 4.67 -21.58 9.55
C THR A 320 3.60 -22.67 9.46
N ILE A 321 3.94 -23.91 9.82
CA ILE A 321 2.99 -25.02 9.88
C ILE A 321 1.91 -24.79 10.95
N ALA A 322 2.26 -24.18 12.08
CA ALA A 322 1.28 -23.81 13.10
C ALA A 322 0.23 -22.82 12.56
N VAL A 323 0.64 -21.80 11.80
CA VAL A 323 -0.30 -20.87 11.12
C VAL A 323 -1.20 -21.64 10.14
N VAL A 324 -0.61 -22.56 9.37
CA VAL A 324 -1.36 -23.37 8.39
C VAL A 324 -2.40 -24.26 9.08
N ARG A 325 -2.06 -24.88 10.20
CA ARG A 325 -2.98 -25.70 11.01
C ARG A 325 -4.03 -24.85 11.74
N GLY A 326 -3.66 -23.65 12.16
CA GLY A 326 -4.52 -22.66 12.84
C GLY A 326 -5.33 -21.77 11.89
N ALA A 327 -5.50 -22.15 10.61
CA ALA A 327 -6.03 -21.29 9.56
C ALA A 327 -7.31 -20.52 9.93
N ALA A 328 -8.26 -21.18 10.61
CA ALA A 328 -9.53 -20.55 10.98
C ALA A 328 -9.36 -19.41 11.99
N GLU A 329 -8.44 -19.56 12.95
CA GLU A 329 -8.14 -18.54 13.96
C GLU A 329 -7.49 -17.32 13.32
N PHE A 330 -6.51 -17.55 12.43
CA PHE A 330 -5.87 -16.48 11.68
C PHE A 330 -6.83 -15.77 10.73
N ASP A 331 -7.69 -16.49 9.99
CA ASP A 331 -8.71 -15.88 9.13
C ASP A 331 -9.63 -14.93 9.92
N GLU A 332 -10.05 -15.34 11.12
CA GLU A 332 -10.87 -14.52 12.01
C GLU A 332 -10.10 -13.31 12.57
N GLN A 333 -8.84 -13.50 12.96
CA GLN A 333 -7.97 -12.43 13.41
C GLN A 333 -7.79 -11.36 12.32
N PHE A 334 -7.50 -11.77 11.08
CA PHE A 334 -7.40 -10.86 9.94
C PHE A 334 -8.74 -10.17 9.67
N ALA A 335 -9.88 -10.87 9.78
CA ALA A 335 -11.19 -10.25 9.61
C ALA A 335 -11.42 -9.10 10.62
N ARG A 336 -11.12 -9.33 11.90
CA ARG A 336 -11.25 -8.31 12.96
C ARG A 336 -10.32 -7.12 12.72
N VAL A 337 -9.07 -7.39 12.33
CA VAL A 337 -8.08 -6.34 12.04
C VAL A 337 -8.48 -5.49 10.84
N PHE A 338 -8.93 -6.11 9.74
CA PHE A 338 -9.44 -5.39 8.58
C PHE A 338 -10.63 -4.51 8.93
N GLU A 339 -11.62 -5.02 9.67
CA GLU A 339 -12.78 -4.21 10.07
C GLU A 339 -12.40 -3.02 10.95
N ARG A 340 -11.56 -3.26 11.98
CA ARG A 340 -11.05 -2.20 12.86
C ARG A 340 -10.31 -1.13 12.06
N ASN A 341 -9.38 -1.55 11.21
CA ASN A 341 -8.50 -0.65 10.49
C ASN A 341 -9.23 0.10 9.37
N ARG A 342 -10.16 -0.55 8.66
CA ARG A 342 -11.07 0.10 7.71
C ARG A 342 -11.88 1.21 8.38
N ARG A 343 -12.44 0.94 9.55
CA ARG A 343 -13.16 1.97 10.33
C ARG A 343 -12.26 3.14 10.71
N ALA A 344 -11.07 2.86 11.24
CA ALA A 344 -10.10 3.91 11.60
C ALA A 344 -9.69 4.78 10.39
N ILE A 345 -9.56 4.18 9.19
CA ILE A 345 -9.31 4.92 7.95
C ILE A 345 -10.51 5.82 7.61
N CYS A 346 -11.73 5.28 7.63
CA CYS A 346 -12.94 6.06 7.35
C CYS A 346 -13.11 7.21 8.34
N ASP A 347 -12.98 6.94 9.64
CA ASP A 347 -13.10 7.95 10.71
C ASP A 347 -12.06 9.06 10.54
N HIS A 348 -10.84 8.71 10.09
CA HIS A 348 -9.80 9.70 9.78
C HIS A 348 -10.23 10.65 8.66
N PHE A 349 -10.74 10.13 7.54
CA PHE A 349 -11.21 10.97 6.44
C PHE A 349 -12.49 11.75 6.79
N ASP A 350 -13.38 11.18 7.59
CA ASP A 350 -14.59 11.85 8.08
C ASP A 350 -14.26 13.00 9.02
N ALA A 351 -13.27 12.85 9.89
CA ALA A 351 -12.79 13.92 10.75
C ALA A 351 -12.15 15.07 9.95
N MET A 352 -11.62 14.80 8.75
CA MET A 352 -10.97 15.80 7.90
C MET A 352 -11.95 16.55 6.99
N HIS A 353 -12.89 15.83 6.35
CA HIS A 353 -13.74 16.40 5.30
C HIS A 353 -15.24 16.35 5.61
N GLY A 354 -15.61 15.89 6.81
CA GLY A 354 -16.99 15.58 7.16
C GLY A 354 -17.42 14.19 6.67
N MET A 355 -18.61 13.77 7.12
CA MET A 355 -19.18 12.48 6.70
C MET A 355 -19.48 12.47 5.20
N PRO A 356 -19.41 11.30 4.53
CA PRO A 356 -19.81 11.17 3.15
C PRO A 356 -21.28 11.54 2.98
N ASP A 357 -21.63 12.08 1.81
CA ASP A 357 -23.01 12.27 1.40
C ASP A 357 -23.76 10.93 1.53
N PRO A 358 -24.94 10.85 2.20
CA PRO A 358 -25.71 9.62 2.32
C PRO A 358 -25.94 8.89 0.99
N GLU A 359 -26.05 9.62 -0.12
CA GLU A 359 -26.25 9.06 -1.46
C GLU A 359 -25.01 8.34 -2.02
N SER A 360 -23.83 8.49 -1.39
CA SER A 360 -22.56 7.88 -1.83
C SER A 360 -22.21 6.55 -1.13
N ARG A 361 -23.14 5.98 -0.35
CA ARG A 361 -22.94 4.75 0.44
C ARG A 361 -23.49 3.47 -0.20
N SER A 362 -24.20 3.59 -1.33
CA SER A 362 -24.52 2.45 -2.21
C SER A 362 -23.30 2.05 -3.03
#